data_AF-A0A292ZI72-F1
#
_entry.id   AF-A0A292ZI72-F1
#
_cell.length_a   1.000
_cell.length_b   1.000
_cell.length_c   1.000
_cell.angle_alpha   90.00
_cell.angle_beta   90.00
_cell.angle_gamma   90.00
#
_symmetry.space_group_name_H-M   'P 1'
#
loop_
_entity.id
_entity.type
_entity.pdbx_description
1 polymer ?
#
loop_
_entity_poly.entity_id
_entity_poly.type
_entity_poly.pdbx_seq_one_letter_code
_entity_poly.pdbx_strand_id
1 'polypeptide(L)'
;MITDLKVSQAFQNDAAGMKLGLDLATSTEISRQIRPNSLTVNYDAGTKSYSVSADGWSQRFAPENIQSNANGETIYQKTGGTDRSYLTIATTPYTNSKSNQYVGLAFWQENAVSGTRQDMDFYIFTYGLPTSAATVPRSGVAGFRTDTFGAVSTPGQEPRSFQGQGDFSVDFAAGVFATHSYLNETTLVTDQGVSGGGIEFTGAGHLSSSSGTFSGNALMRAGLDRPPVLSPGASMAPMERNWVAPFRGRTGTV
;
A
#
# COMPACT_ATOMS: atom_id res chain seq x y z
N MET A 1 -11.84 -0.34 -16.34
CA MET A 1 -10.68 -0.97 -15.66
C MET A 1 -10.10 0.07 -14.70
N ILE A 2 -9.27 -0.32 -13.73
CA ILE A 2 -8.68 0.66 -12.80
C ILE A 2 -7.76 1.66 -13.51
N THR A 3 -7.17 1.26 -14.65
CA THR A 3 -6.37 2.10 -15.55
C THR A 3 -7.18 3.10 -16.37
N ASP A 4 -8.51 2.97 -16.41
CA ASP A 4 -9.38 3.83 -17.20
C ASP A 4 -10.79 3.88 -16.56
N LEU A 5 -10.91 4.73 -15.54
CA LEU A 5 -12.17 4.98 -14.84
C LEU A 5 -13.01 5.96 -15.67
N LYS A 6 -14.19 5.50 -16.13
CA LYS A 6 -15.12 6.31 -16.93
C LYS A 6 -16.31 6.87 -16.15
N VAL A 7 -16.48 6.41 -14.92
CA VAL A 7 -17.60 6.77 -14.05
C VAL A 7 -17.07 7.16 -12.67
N SER A 8 -17.77 8.07 -11.99
CA SER A 8 -17.43 8.42 -10.62
C SER A 8 -17.58 7.20 -9.72
N GLN A 9 -16.60 6.98 -8.85
CA GLN A 9 -16.49 5.77 -8.07
C GLN A 9 -16.01 6.09 -6.66
N ALA A 10 -16.76 5.63 -5.66
CA ALA A 10 -16.26 5.52 -4.30
C ALA A 10 -15.59 4.16 -4.13
N PHE A 11 -14.38 4.14 -3.60
CA PHE A 11 -13.65 2.91 -3.36
C PHE A 11 -13.76 2.51 -1.89
N GLN A 12 -14.08 1.24 -1.65
CA GLN A 12 -13.67 0.59 -0.42
C GLN A 12 -12.20 0.26 -0.54
N ASN A 13 -11.44 0.54 0.51
CA ASN A 13 -10.00 0.49 0.51
C ASN A 13 -9.51 -0.05 1.84
N ASP A 14 -8.45 -0.83 1.77
CA ASP A 14 -7.65 -1.19 2.92
C ASP A 14 -6.50 -0.21 2.99
N ALA A 15 -6.40 0.54 4.08
CA ALA A 15 -5.36 1.51 4.31
C ALA A 15 -4.59 1.19 5.58
N ALA A 16 -3.34 1.63 5.61
CA ALA A 16 -2.66 1.89 6.85
C ALA A 16 -1.97 3.22 6.79
N GLY A 17 -1.92 3.87 7.95
CA GLY A 17 -1.24 5.13 8.10
C GLY A 17 -0.27 5.17 9.27
N MET A 18 0.69 6.06 9.13
CA MET A 18 1.56 6.50 10.20
C MET A 18 1.78 8.00 10.12
N LYS A 19 2.04 8.58 11.28
CA LYS A 19 2.66 9.88 11.42
C LYS A 19 4.10 9.70 11.87
N LEU A 20 5.02 10.36 11.19
CA LEU A 20 6.44 10.40 11.52
C LEU A 20 6.86 11.85 11.74
N GLY A 21 7.61 12.09 12.81
CA GLY A 21 8.42 13.30 12.95
C GLY A 21 9.86 12.96 12.60
N LEU A 22 10.42 13.70 11.67
CA LEU A 22 11.78 13.55 11.15
C LEU A 22 12.61 14.76 11.53
N ASP A 23 13.86 14.53 11.93
CA ASP A 23 14.88 15.57 11.94
C ASP A 23 15.67 15.50 10.63
N LEU A 24 15.47 16.48 9.75
CA LEU A 24 16.13 16.60 8.45
C LEU A 24 17.63 16.87 8.56
N ALA A 25 18.13 17.38 9.70
CA ALA A 25 19.56 17.58 9.89
C ALA A 25 20.32 16.26 10.09
N THR A 26 19.70 15.31 10.78
CA THR A 26 20.28 13.99 11.08
C THR A 26 19.65 12.86 10.26
N SER A 27 18.58 13.14 9.52
CA SER A 27 17.74 12.18 8.78
C SER A 27 17.15 11.08 9.66
N THR A 28 16.91 11.34 10.95
CA THR A 28 16.42 10.33 11.91
C THR A 28 14.95 10.52 12.28
N GLU A 29 14.28 9.41 12.59
CA GLU A 29 12.97 9.43 13.26
C GLU A 29 13.12 9.98 14.69
N ILE A 30 12.38 11.05 15.00
CA ILE A 30 12.29 11.63 16.34
C ILE A 30 10.93 11.38 17.03
N SER A 31 9.89 11.02 16.26
CA SER A 31 8.60 10.60 16.81
C SER A 31 7.80 9.76 15.82
N ARG A 32 6.91 8.89 16.33
CA ARG A 32 6.02 8.06 15.52
C ARG A 32 4.68 7.83 16.20
N GLN A 33 3.63 7.84 15.40
CA GLN A 33 2.28 7.45 15.80
C GLN A 33 1.64 6.60 14.69
N ILE A 34 0.99 5.50 15.04
CA ILE A 34 0.19 4.74 14.09
C ILE A 34 -1.16 5.44 13.92
N ARG A 35 -1.60 5.59 12.66
CA ARG A 35 -2.89 6.19 12.33
C ARG A 35 -3.96 5.10 12.15
N PRO A 36 -5.24 5.44 12.36
CA PRO A 36 -6.34 4.56 11.99
C PRO A 36 -6.27 4.11 10.52
N ASN A 37 -6.69 2.88 10.27
CA ASN A 37 -6.75 2.26 8.94
C ASN A 37 -7.94 2.76 8.10
N SER A 38 -8.69 3.76 8.57
CA SER A 38 -9.84 4.31 7.86
C SER A 38 -9.41 5.46 6.96
N LEU A 39 -9.39 5.20 5.65
CA LEU A 39 -9.22 6.20 4.61
C LEU A 39 -10.38 6.04 3.62
N THR A 40 -10.75 7.07 2.89
CA THR A 40 -11.73 6.99 1.80
C THR A 40 -11.16 7.64 0.56
N VAL A 41 -11.35 7.00 -0.60
CA VAL A 41 -10.97 7.56 -1.90
C VAL A 41 -12.18 7.59 -2.81
N ASN A 42 -12.42 8.76 -3.37
CA ASN A 42 -13.47 8.99 -4.35
C ASN A 42 -12.85 9.52 -5.65
N TYR A 43 -13.15 8.87 -6.76
CA TYR A 43 -12.86 9.38 -8.09
C TYR A 43 -14.10 10.07 -8.67
N ASP A 44 -13.90 11.27 -9.20
CA ASP A 44 -14.92 12.03 -9.93
C ASP A 44 -14.59 12.00 -11.43
N ALA A 45 -15.45 11.40 -12.24
CA ALA A 45 -15.21 11.26 -13.69
C ALA A 45 -15.44 12.57 -14.47
N GLY A 46 -16.26 13.49 -13.96
CA GLY A 46 -16.54 14.77 -14.62
C GLY A 46 -15.32 15.69 -14.60
N THR A 47 -14.60 15.69 -13.48
CA THR A 47 -13.41 16.52 -13.26
C THR A 47 -12.10 15.72 -13.30
N LYS A 48 -12.17 14.40 -13.43
CA LYS A 48 -11.04 13.46 -13.41
C LYS A 48 -10.15 13.62 -12.19
N SER A 49 -10.76 13.86 -11.03
CA SER A 49 -10.05 14.13 -9.78
C SER A 49 -10.25 13.04 -8.75
N TYR A 50 -9.26 12.89 -7.88
CA TYR A 50 -9.33 12.05 -6.69
C TYR A 50 -9.51 12.92 -5.45
N SER A 51 -10.49 12.59 -4.63
CA SER A 51 -10.63 13.13 -3.28
C SER A 51 -10.27 12.03 -2.28
N VAL A 52 -9.27 12.30 -1.45
CA VAL A 52 -8.79 11.40 -0.40
C VAL A 52 -9.14 12.01 0.95
N SER A 53 -9.59 11.18 1.90
CA SER A 53 -9.87 11.63 3.26
C SER A 53 -9.53 10.57 4.31
N ALA A 54 -8.88 10.99 5.39
CA ALA A 54 -8.57 10.16 6.57
C ALA A 54 -8.46 11.08 7.80
N ASP A 55 -8.77 10.58 8.99
CA ASP A 55 -8.57 11.31 10.26
C ASP A 55 -9.15 12.74 10.31
N GLY A 56 -10.28 12.97 9.63
CA GLY A 56 -10.92 14.29 9.55
C GLY A 56 -10.25 15.26 8.58
N TRP A 57 -9.21 14.84 7.86
CA TRP A 57 -8.57 15.58 6.79
C TRP A 57 -9.10 15.14 5.44
N SER A 58 -9.14 16.06 4.48
CA SER A 58 -9.49 15.75 3.10
C SER A 58 -8.69 16.60 2.13
N GLN A 59 -8.23 15.98 1.05
CA GLN A 59 -7.51 16.63 -0.01
C GLN A 59 -8.05 16.19 -1.38
N ARG A 60 -8.22 17.16 -2.28
CA ARG A 60 -8.58 16.91 -3.68
C ARG A 60 -7.36 17.10 -4.56
N PHE A 61 -7.07 16.11 -5.39
CA PHE A 61 -6.04 16.09 -6.42
C PHE A 61 -6.69 15.97 -7.79
N ALA A 62 -6.44 16.94 -8.66
CA ALA A 62 -7.01 17.01 -10.00
C ALA A 62 -5.88 17.06 -11.05
N PRO A 63 -6.19 16.95 -12.36
CA PRO A 63 -5.16 16.85 -13.39
C PRO A 63 -4.14 17.99 -13.39
N GLU A 64 -4.54 19.19 -12.96
CA GLU A 64 -3.66 20.35 -12.78
C GLU A 64 -2.59 20.16 -11.68
N ASN A 65 -2.76 19.15 -10.81
CA ASN A 65 -1.80 18.80 -9.77
C ASN A 65 -0.83 17.70 -10.20
N ILE A 66 -0.91 17.18 -11.43
CA ILE A 66 -0.01 16.13 -11.90
C ILE A 66 1.42 16.68 -12.00
N GLN A 67 2.31 16.13 -11.17
CA GLN A 67 3.74 16.38 -11.18
C GLN A 67 4.44 15.46 -12.20
N SER A 68 4.04 14.19 -12.22
CA SER A 68 4.56 13.19 -13.16
C SER A 68 3.50 12.14 -13.50
N ASN A 69 3.60 11.58 -14.70
CA ASN A 69 2.77 10.46 -15.13
C ASN A 69 3.59 9.58 -16.09
N ALA A 70 4.07 8.45 -15.60
CA ALA A 70 4.91 7.54 -16.36
C ALA A 70 4.76 6.11 -15.86
N ASN A 71 4.89 5.13 -16.76
CA ASN A 71 4.94 3.70 -16.42
C ASN A 71 3.75 3.17 -15.60
N GLY A 72 2.57 3.81 -15.70
CA GLY A 72 1.38 3.44 -14.92
C GLY A 72 1.38 3.95 -13.48
N GLU A 73 2.31 4.85 -13.15
CA GLU A 73 2.34 5.65 -11.94
C GLU A 73 2.00 7.11 -12.28
N THR A 74 1.11 7.72 -11.49
CA THR A 74 0.83 9.16 -11.56
C THR A 74 1.06 9.76 -10.18
N ILE A 75 1.92 10.77 -10.12
CA ILE A 75 2.21 11.52 -8.91
C ILE A 75 1.52 12.87 -9.03
N TYR A 76 0.61 13.15 -8.09
CA TYR A 76 0.01 14.44 -7.90
C TYR A 76 0.73 15.18 -6.77
N GLN A 77 0.96 16.48 -6.93
CA GLN A 77 1.56 17.34 -5.93
C GLN A 77 0.75 18.61 -5.75
N LYS A 78 0.53 19.01 -4.49
CA LYS A 78 0.03 20.34 -4.12
C LYS A 78 1.02 20.99 -3.17
N THR A 79 1.24 22.28 -3.38
CA THR A 79 2.13 23.09 -2.55
C THR A 79 1.33 24.19 -1.86
N GLY A 80 1.52 24.33 -0.55
CA GLY A 80 0.92 25.36 0.28
C GLY A 80 1.98 25.98 1.17
N GLY A 81 2.75 26.94 0.66
CA GLY A 81 3.92 27.46 1.38
C GLY A 81 5.02 26.39 1.50
N THR A 82 5.43 26.06 2.73
CA THR A 82 6.38 24.97 3.03
C THR A 82 5.73 23.59 3.02
N ASP A 83 4.41 23.53 3.11
CA ASP A 83 3.68 22.27 3.21
C ASP A 83 3.49 21.66 1.82
N ARG A 84 3.56 20.33 1.75
CA ARG A 84 3.43 19.57 0.51
C ARG A 84 2.53 18.38 0.70
N SER A 85 1.52 18.27 -0.16
CA SER A 85 0.65 17.11 -0.27
C SER A 85 1.00 16.32 -1.53
N TYR A 86 1.14 15.01 -1.40
CA TYR A 86 1.38 14.10 -2.52
C TYR A 86 0.35 12.99 -2.54
N LEU A 87 -0.19 12.70 -3.72
CA LEU A 87 -0.93 11.47 -3.96
C LEU A 87 -0.25 10.73 -5.10
N THR A 88 0.20 9.51 -4.83
CA THR A 88 0.72 8.63 -5.88
C THR A 88 -0.29 7.55 -6.15
N ILE A 89 -0.62 7.36 -7.43
CA ILE A 89 -1.50 6.32 -7.92
C ILE A 89 -0.69 5.40 -8.82
N ALA A 90 -0.53 4.14 -8.41
CA ALA A 90 0.18 3.10 -9.15
C ALA A 90 -0.81 2.03 -9.64
N THR A 91 -1.00 1.96 -10.95
CA THR A 91 -1.84 0.95 -11.63
C THR A 91 -1.02 -0.20 -12.21
N THR A 92 0.28 0.04 -12.41
CA THR A 92 1.27 -0.98 -12.77
C THR A 92 2.07 -1.34 -11.54
N PRO A 93 2.22 -2.64 -11.21
CA PRO A 93 3.11 -3.08 -10.15
C PRO A 93 4.56 -2.63 -10.44
N TYR A 94 5.33 -2.28 -9.42
CA TYR A 94 6.70 -1.81 -9.62
C TYR A 94 7.67 -2.91 -10.05
N THR A 95 7.32 -4.16 -9.77
CA THR A 95 8.09 -5.35 -10.14
C THR A 95 7.65 -5.96 -11.48
N ASN A 96 6.68 -5.36 -12.18
CA ASN A 96 6.14 -5.88 -13.43
C ASN A 96 5.84 -4.75 -14.43
N SER A 97 5.72 -5.05 -15.72
CA SER A 97 5.36 -4.07 -16.76
C SER A 97 3.88 -4.08 -17.11
N LYS A 98 3.09 -5.02 -16.58
CA LYS A 98 1.67 -5.18 -16.91
C LYS A 98 0.78 -4.59 -15.83
N SER A 99 -0.04 -3.61 -16.22
CA SER A 99 -1.02 -3.00 -15.31
C SER A 99 -2.07 -3.98 -14.82
N ASN A 100 -2.45 -3.79 -13.56
CA ASN A 100 -3.58 -4.47 -12.96
C ASN A 100 -4.89 -3.98 -13.59
N GLN A 101 -5.87 -4.87 -13.70
CA GLN A 101 -7.13 -4.54 -14.38
C GLN A 101 -8.18 -3.91 -13.44
N TYR A 102 -8.19 -4.28 -12.15
CA TYR A 102 -9.25 -3.85 -11.23
C TYR A 102 -8.78 -3.46 -9.83
N VAL A 103 -7.48 -3.56 -9.52
CA VAL A 103 -6.90 -3.10 -8.25
C VAL A 103 -5.68 -2.23 -8.55
N GLY A 104 -5.56 -1.11 -7.85
CA GLY A 104 -4.39 -0.25 -7.87
C GLY A 104 -3.83 -0.08 -6.46
N LEU A 105 -2.54 0.25 -6.40
CA LEU A 105 -1.87 0.71 -5.20
C LEU A 105 -1.88 2.25 -5.22
N ALA A 106 -2.02 2.86 -4.05
CA ALA A 106 -1.88 4.29 -3.91
C ALA A 106 -1.31 4.64 -2.55
N PHE A 107 -0.70 5.81 -2.46
CA PHE A 107 -0.29 6.36 -1.19
C PHE A 107 -0.46 7.88 -1.16
N TRP A 108 -0.88 8.37 0.00
CA TRP A 108 -1.13 9.78 0.26
C TRP A 108 -0.19 10.25 1.37
N GLN A 109 0.55 11.32 1.09
CA GLN A 109 1.54 11.89 1.98
C GLN A 109 1.24 13.38 2.20
N GLU A 110 1.26 13.80 3.46
CA GLU A 110 1.19 15.20 3.87
C GLU A 110 2.46 15.53 4.65
N ASN A 111 3.22 16.50 4.16
CA ASN A 111 4.44 16.96 4.82
C ASN A 111 4.26 18.41 5.28
N ALA A 112 4.55 18.66 6.55
CA ALA A 112 4.72 19.99 7.11
C ALA A 112 6.17 20.17 7.58
N VAL A 113 6.85 21.20 7.07
CA VAL A 113 8.26 21.44 7.36
C VAL A 113 8.42 22.73 8.17
N SER A 114 9.12 22.64 9.30
CA SER A 114 9.45 23.77 10.17
C SER A 114 10.91 23.69 10.63
N GLY A 115 11.75 24.55 10.05
CA GLY A 115 13.20 24.51 10.29
C GLY A 115 13.79 23.18 9.80
N THR A 116 14.44 22.43 10.71
CA THR A 116 14.97 21.09 10.41
C THR A 116 13.97 19.97 10.72
N ARG A 117 12.77 20.28 11.22
CA ARG A 117 11.77 19.26 11.52
C ARG A 117 10.81 19.10 10.35
N GLN A 118 10.52 17.86 9.97
CA GLN A 118 9.41 17.51 9.08
C GLN A 118 8.44 16.59 9.82
N ASP A 119 7.18 16.99 9.90
CA ASP A 119 6.09 16.11 10.29
C ASP A 119 5.44 15.56 9.01
N MET A 120 5.45 14.24 8.87
CA MET A 120 4.92 13.50 7.72
C MET A 120 3.77 12.60 8.17
N ASP A 121 2.59 12.82 7.62
CA ASP A 121 1.49 11.87 7.67
C ASP A 121 1.51 11.07 6.36
N PHE A 122 1.54 9.74 6.45
CA PHE A 122 1.69 8.85 5.31
C PHE A 122 0.68 7.72 5.40
N TYR A 123 -0.13 7.56 4.35
CA TYR A 123 -1.10 6.49 4.20
C TYR A 123 -0.79 5.69 2.94
N ILE A 124 -0.73 4.37 3.06
CA ILE A 124 -0.67 3.45 1.93
C ILE A 124 -1.99 2.69 1.88
N PHE A 125 -2.57 2.56 0.69
CA PHE A 125 -3.83 1.88 0.52
C PHE A 125 -3.96 1.22 -0.85
N THR A 126 -4.79 0.20 -0.91
CA THR A 126 -5.26 -0.35 -2.19
C THR A 126 -6.65 0.16 -2.51
N TYR A 127 -6.96 0.31 -3.80
CA TYR A 127 -8.29 0.71 -4.24
C TYR A 127 -8.67 -0.10 -5.48
N GLY A 128 -9.95 -0.47 -5.60
CA GLY A 128 -10.35 -1.35 -6.67
C GLY A 128 -11.85 -1.60 -6.80
N LEU A 129 -12.20 -2.35 -7.82
CA LEU A 129 -13.59 -2.73 -8.10
C LEU A 129 -13.90 -4.06 -7.43
N PRO A 130 -14.83 -4.13 -6.45
CA PRO A 130 -15.13 -5.32 -5.68
C PRO A 130 -15.63 -6.49 -6.55
N THR A 131 -15.02 -7.66 -6.36
CA THR A 131 -15.58 -8.94 -6.79
C THR A 131 -16.71 -9.31 -5.83
N SER A 132 -17.90 -9.61 -6.36
CA SER A 132 -19.02 -10.03 -5.51
C SER A 132 -18.67 -11.30 -4.72
N ALA A 133 -19.02 -11.35 -3.43
CA ALA A 133 -18.79 -12.51 -2.58
C ALA A 133 -19.44 -13.80 -3.12
N ALA A 134 -20.55 -13.68 -3.87
CA ALA A 134 -21.20 -14.81 -4.53
C ALA A 134 -20.38 -15.38 -5.71
N THR A 135 -19.47 -14.58 -6.27
CA THR A 135 -18.63 -14.97 -7.42
C THR A 135 -17.23 -15.42 -7.01
N VAL A 136 -16.86 -15.29 -5.73
CA VAL A 136 -15.60 -15.81 -5.21
C VAL A 136 -15.63 -17.35 -5.26
N PRO A 137 -14.63 -18.01 -5.89
CA PRO A 137 -14.54 -19.47 -5.90
C PRO A 137 -14.62 -20.06 -4.49
N ARG A 138 -15.31 -21.19 -4.34
CA ARG A 138 -15.53 -21.87 -3.05
C ARG A 138 -14.79 -23.19 -2.92
N SER A 139 -14.03 -23.56 -3.94
CA SER A 139 -13.25 -24.79 -4.00
C SER A 139 -12.04 -24.60 -4.90
N GLY A 140 -11.08 -25.53 -4.78
CA GLY A 140 -9.83 -25.50 -5.51
C GLY A 140 -8.81 -24.53 -4.92
N VAL A 141 -7.70 -24.39 -5.62
CA VAL A 141 -6.55 -23.57 -5.21
C VAL A 141 -6.28 -22.53 -6.29
N ALA A 142 -5.88 -21.32 -5.89
CA ALA A 142 -5.36 -20.31 -6.79
C ALA A 142 -4.04 -19.73 -6.29
N GLY A 143 -3.19 -19.34 -7.24
CA GLY A 143 -1.94 -18.64 -7.01
C GLY A 143 -1.91 -17.31 -7.76
N PHE A 144 -1.34 -16.29 -7.12
CA PHE A 144 -1.21 -14.94 -7.64
C PHE A 144 0.18 -14.41 -7.39
N ARG A 145 0.69 -13.62 -8.33
CA ARG A 145 1.86 -12.77 -8.07
C ARG A 145 1.40 -11.50 -7.38
N THR A 146 2.14 -11.10 -6.36
CA THR A 146 1.88 -9.88 -5.60
C THR A 146 3.07 -8.94 -5.73
N ASP A 147 2.76 -7.66 -5.53
CA ASP A 147 3.76 -6.60 -5.37
C ASP A 147 3.48 -5.96 -4.02
N THR A 148 4.46 -6.05 -3.14
CA THR A 148 4.40 -5.56 -1.77
C THR A 148 5.07 -4.20 -1.73
N PHE A 149 4.40 -3.23 -1.12
CA PHE A 149 4.94 -1.92 -0.85
C PHE A 149 4.56 -1.50 0.57
N GLY A 150 5.48 -0.86 1.26
CA GLY A 150 5.25 -0.40 2.62
C GLY A 150 6.33 0.55 3.11
N ALA A 151 6.20 0.97 4.36
CA ALA A 151 7.24 1.72 5.04
C ALA A 151 7.41 1.23 6.48
N VAL A 152 8.64 1.32 6.96
CA VAL A 152 9.04 0.94 8.31
C VAL A 152 9.86 2.06 8.92
N SER A 153 9.67 2.25 10.22
CA SER A 153 10.37 3.28 10.97
C SER A 153 10.89 2.66 12.27
N THR A 154 12.13 2.97 12.64
CA THR A 154 12.73 2.57 13.91
C THR A 154 13.25 3.83 14.60
N PRO A 155 12.92 4.07 15.88
CA PRO A 155 13.38 5.26 16.59
C PRO A 155 14.89 5.45 16.50
N GLY A 156 15.34 6.68 16.19
CA GLY A 156 16.76 7.02 16.03
C GLY A 156 17.42 6.46 14.77
N GLN A 157 16.65 5.88 13.84
CA GLN A 157 17.11 5.46 12.53
C GLN A 157 16.34 6.22 11.45
N GLU A 158 16.92 6.30 10.26
CA GLU A 158 16.20 6.81 9.10
C GLU A 158 15.06 5.86 8.70
N PRO A 159 13.83 6.36 8.52
CA PRO A 159 12.72 5.55 8.03
C PRO A 159 12.95 5.06 6.62
N ARG A 160 12.36 3.91 6.28
CA ARG A 160 12.60 3.23 5.00
C ARG A 160 11.29 2.86 4.37
N SER A 161 11.19 3.02 3.05
CA SER A 161 10.23 2.28 2.25
C SER A 161 10.76 0.88 2.01
N PHE A 162 9.86 -0.08 1.80
CA PHE A 162 10.20 -1.38 1.28
C PHE A 162 9.30 -1.74 0.12
N GLN A 163 9.85 -2.48 -0.82
CA GLN A 163 9.17 -2.93 -2.01
C GLN A 163 9.66 -4.31 -2.41
N GLY A 164 8.78 -5.14 -2.94
CA GLY A 164 9.20 -6.44 -3.43
C GLY A 164 8.12 -7.27 -4.08
N GLN A 165 8.55 -8.25 -4.86
CA GLN A 165 7.64 -9.20 -5.49
C GLN A 165 7.41 -10.38 -4.56
N GLY A 166 6.18 -10.89 -4.59
CA GLY A 166 5.82 -12.11 -3.89
C GLY A 166 4.83 -12.98 -4.63
N ASP A 167 4.45 -14.03 -3.93
CA ASP A 167 3.41 -14.96 -4.29
C ASP A 167 2.36 -15.01 -3.18
N PHE A 168 1.10 -15.10 -3.58
CA PHE A 168 -0.04 -15.32 -2.72
C PHE A 168 -0.77 -16.56 -3.20
N SER A 169 -1.05 -17.48 -2.28
CA SER A 169 -1.80 -18.70 -2.56
C SER A 169 -3.02 -18.77 -1.67
N VAL A 170 -4.12 -19.27 -2.21
CA VAL A 170 -5.37 -19.50 -1.48
C VAL A 170 -5.89 -20.88 -1.80
N ASP A 171 -6.24 -21.63 -0.76
CA ASP A 171 -7.06 -22.82 -0.86
C ASP A 171 -8.49 -22.42 -0.48
N PHE A 172 -9.37 -22.37 -1.47
CA PHE A 172 -10.76 -21.96 -1.27
C PHE A 172 -11.58 -23.02 -0.55
N ALA A 173 -11.19 -24.30 -0.64
CA ALA A 173 -11.87 -25.37 0.06
C ALA A 173 -11.50 -25.39 1.54
N ALA A 174 -10.22 -25.20 1.86
CA ALA A 174 -9.75 -25.09 3.24
C ALA A 174 -9.99 -23.70 3.85
N GLY A 175 -10.28 -22.69 3.03
CA GLY A 175 -10.51 -21.32 3.50
C GLY A 175 -9.25 -20.70 4.12
N VAL A 176 -8.08 -21.02 3.57
CA VAL A 176 -6.79 -20.54 4.06
C VAL A 176 -5.99 -19.89 2.95
N PHE A 177 -5.11 -18.97 3.34
CA PHE A 177 -4.15 -18.37 2.42
C PHE A 177 -2.76 -18.31 3.05
N ALA A 178 -1.76 -18.22 2.17
CA ALA A 178 -0.38 -17.93 2.53
C ALA A 178 0.23 -16.95 1.51
N THR A 179 1.11 -16.07 1.99
CA THR A 179 1.83 -15.11 1.16
C THR A 179 3.30 -15.07 1.55
N HIS A 180 4.16 -14.87 0.54
CA HIS A 180 5.60 -14.70 0.72
C HIS A 180 6.13 -13.69 -0.29
N SER A 181 6.94 -12.71 0.14
CA SER A 181 7.60 -11.74 -0.72
C SER A 181 9.06 -11.54 -0.33
N TYR A 182 9.92 -11.33 -1.32
CA TYR A 182 11.28 -10.83 -1.09
C TYR A 182 11.30 -9.32 -1.23
N LEU A 183 11.81 -8.64 -0.22
CA LEU A 183 11.78 -7.18 -0.15
C LEU A 183 13.17 -6.55 -0.32
N ASN A 184 13.15 -5.35 -0.89
CA ASN A 184 14.22 -4.39 -0.92
C ASN A 184 13.78 -3.16 -0.13
N GLU A 185 14.66 -2.59 0.69
CA GLU A 185 14.42 -1.35 1.42
C GLU A 185 15.13 -0.17 0.76
N THR A 186 14.55 1.02 0.84
CA THR A 186 15.17 2.30 0.45
C THR A 186 14.86 3.34 1.52
N THR A 187 15.87 4.09 1.95
CA THR A 187 15.71 5.15 2.95
C THR A 187 14.88 6.32 2.43
N LEU A 188 14.04 6.94 3.27
CA LEU A 188 13.03 7.93 2.85
C LEU A 188 13.53 9.39 2.76
N VAL A 189 14.66 9.75 3.36
CA VAL A 189 15.15 11.14 3.44
C VAL A 189 16.38 11.36 2.58
N THR A 190 17.34 10.44 2.64
CA THR A 190 18.64 10.55 1.99
C THR A 190 18.68 9.87 0.62
N ASP A 191 17.63 9.10 0.28
CA ASP A 191 17.59 8.20 -0.88
C ASP A 191 18.83 7.28 -0.99
N GLN A 192 19.57 7.07 0.11
CA GLN A 192 20.78 6.26 0.15
C GLN A 192 20.45 4.77 0.33
N GLY A 193 20.59 4.03 -0.77
CA GLY A 193 20.90 2.61 -0.76
C GLY A 193 19.67 1.70 -0.78
N VAL A 194 19.68 0.79 -1.75
CA VAL A 194 18.88 -0.43 -1.73
C VAL A 194 19.53 -1.40 -0.75
N SER A 195 18.90 -1.67 0.39
CA SER A 195 19.23 -2.85 1.20
C SER A 195 18.35 -4.01 0.72
N GLY A 196 18.96 -5.03 0.12
CA GLY A 196 18.23 -6.14 -0.50
C GLY A 196 18.98 -7.46 -0.41
N GLY A 197 18.24 -8.57 -0.51
CA GLY A 197 18.81 -9.92 -0.62
C GLY A 197 18.54 -10.87 0.55
N GLY A 198 17.77 -10.45 1.57
CA GLY A 198 17.39 -11.32 2.68
C GLY A 198 16.27 -10.80 3.57
N ILE A 199 15.51 -9.80 3.10
CA ILE A 199 14.32 -9.31 3.79
C ILE A 199 13.13 -10.10 3.24
N GLU A 200 12.44 -10.82 4.12
CA GLU A 200 11.30 -11.66 3.77
C GLU A 200 10.05 -11.13 4.44
N PHE A 201 8.96 -11.07 3.68
CA PHE A 201 7.63 -10.87 4.20
C PHE A 201 6.85 -12.16 4.06
N THR A 202 6.38 -12.71 5.17
CA THR A 202 5.56 -13.93 5.20
C THR A 202 4.26 -13.66 5.91
N GLY A 203 3.18 -14.23 5.41
CA GLY A 203 1.88 -14.11 6.06
C GLY A 203 1.00 -15.31 5.79
N ALA A 204 0.06 -15.55 6.68
CA ALA A 204 -0.93 -16.61 6.53
C ALA A 204 -2.20 -16.27 7.32
N GLY A 205 -3.32 -16.86 6.90
CA GLY A 205 -4.59 -16.66 7.57
C GLY A 205 -5.74 -17.37 6.91
N HIS A 206 -6.92 -16.81 7.12
CA HIS A 206 -8.20 -17.39 6.72
C HIS A 206 -8.93 -16.51 5.71
N LEU A 207 -9.68 -17.18 4.83
CA LEU A 207 -10.68 -16.60 3.94
C LEU A 207 -12.07 -16.80 4.57
N SER A 208 -12.82 -15.72 4.72
CA SER A 208 -14.18 -15.75 5.21
C SER A 208 -15.11 -16.46 4.21
N SER A 209 -15.86 -17.44 4.73
CA SER A 209 -16.86 -18.19 3.98
C SER A 209 -18.14 -17.38 3.69
N SER A 210 -18.36 -16.21 4.29
CA SER A 210 -19.55 -15.39 4.02
C SER A 210 -19.25 -14.18 3.14
N SER A 211 -18.14 -13.49 3.42
CA SER A 211 -17.82 -12.19 2.83
C SER A 211 -16.72 -12.24 1.79
N GLY A 212 -16.00 -13.36 1.64
CA GLY A 212 -14.84 -13.43 0.74
C GLY A 212 -13.64 -12.58 1.21
N THR A 213 -13.67 -12.11 2.45
CA THR A 213 -12.61 -11.29 3.07
C THR A 213 -11.47 -12.15 3.59
N PHE A 214 -10.24 -11.69 3.48
CA PHE A 214 -9.06 -12.34 4.06
C PHE A 214 -8.69 -11.68 5.40
N SER A 215 -8.24 -12.48 6.36
CA SER A 215 -7.73 -12.02 7.66
C SER A 215 -6.64 -12.96 8.16
N GLY A 216 -5.55 -12.42 8.69
CA GLY A 216 -4.41 -13.23 9.11
C GLY A 216 -3.31 -12.42 9.78
N ASN A 217 -2.18 -13.06 9.97
CA ASN A 217 -0.98 -12.46 10.54
C ASN A 217 0.12 -12.38 9.48
N ALA A 218 0.99 -11.39 9.62
CA ALA A 218 2.18 -11.25 8.79
C ALA A 218 3.42 -10.93 9.63
N LEU A 219 4.57 -11.33 9.11
CA LEU A 219 5.89 -11.21 9.71
C LEU A 219 6.85 -10.69 8.65
N MET A 220 7.60 -9.64 9.01
CA MET A 220 8.73 -9.17 8.23
C MET A 220 10.02 -9.59 8.94
N ARG A 221 10.89 -10.32 8.25
CA ARG A 221 12.21 -10.72 8.74
C ARG A 221 13.25 -9.92 7.98
N ALA A 222 14.01 -9.08 8.67
CA ALA A 222 15.17 -8.44 8.10
C ALA A 222 16.39 -9.37 8.20
N GLY A 223 17.33 -9.26 7.26
CA GLY A 223 18.57 -10.05 7.23
C GLY A 223 19.45 -9.89 8.47
N LEU A 224 20.45 -10.78 8.58
CA LEU A 224 21.29 -11.22 9.72
C LEU A 224 21.81 -10.21 10.77
N ASP A 225 21.64 -8.91 10.61
CA ASP A 225 22.15 -7.89 11.56
C ASP A 225 21.06 -7.22 12.42
N ARG A 226 19.80 -7.66 12.35
CA ARG A 226 18.71 -7.02 13.13
C ARG A 226 17.78 -8.03 13.81
N PRO A 227 17.37 -7.77 15.07
CA PRO A 227 16.39 -8.61 15.75
C PRO A 227 15.05 -8.58 15.00
N PRO A 228 14.30 -9.71 14.97
CA PRO A 228 13.01 -9.78 14.31
C PRO A 228 12.04 -8.77 14.93
N VAL A 229 11.44 -7.92 14.10
CA VAL A 229 10.39 -7.00 14.56
C VAL A 229 9.06 -7.75 14.52
N LEU A 230 8.65 -8.29 15.67
CA LEU A 230 7.24 -8.60 15.90
C LEU A 230 6.49 -7.28 15.90
N SER A 231 5.69 -7.05 14.87
CA SER A 231 5.01 -5.78 14.66
C SER A 231 3.51 -5.90 14.93
N PRO A 232 3.03 -5.52 16.12
CA PRO A 232 1.69 -4.94 16.27
C PRO A 232 1.62 -3.49 15.75
N GLY A 233 2.73 -2.92 15.27
CA GLY A 233 2.87 -1.48 15.04
C GLY A 233 3.96 -1.05 14.06
N ALA A 234 4.33 -1.91 13.11
CA ALA A 234 4.77 -1.37 11.83
C ALA A 234 3.48 -0.87 11.16
N SER A 235 3.47 0.38 10.68
CA SER A 235 2.48 0.81 9.68
C SER A 235 2.84 0.13 8.35
N MET A 236 2.80 -1.19 8.38
CA MET A 236 2.41 -1.98 7.23
C MET A 236 1.01 -1.49 6.89
N ALA A 237 0.57 -1.58 5.65
CA ALA A 237 -0.82 -1.98 5.48
C ALA A 237 -0.87 -3.42 5.99
N PRO A 238 -1.26 -3.71 7.27
CA PRO A 238 -1.83 -5.02 7.47
C PRO A 238 -3.02 -5.02 6.53
N MET A 239 -3.03 -5.99 5.64
CA MET A 239 -4.18 -6.40 4.84
C MET A 239 -5.26 -6.97 5.78
N GLU A 240 -5.61 -6.19 6.81
CA GLU A 240 -6.82 -6.35 7.57
C GLU A 240 -7.90 -5.66 6.77
N ARG A 241 -8.72 -6.51 6.14
CA ARG A 241 -10.16 -6.31 5.96
C ARG A 241 -10.70 -5.86 4.60
N ASN A 242 -10.07 -6.19 3.48
CA ASN A 242 -10.71 -6.51 2.19
C ASN A 242 -9.68 -6.56 1.05
N TRP A 243 -9.04 -7.72 0.90
CA TRP A 243 -8.54 -8.07 -0.42
C TRP A 243 -9.72 -8.21 -1.38
N VAL A 244 -9.89 -7.22 -2.26
CA VAL A 244 -10.47 -7.48 -3.57
C VAL A 244 -9.34 -7.48 -4.58
N ALA A 245 -8.83 -8.67 -4.88
CA ALA A 245 -8.19 -8.90 -6.15
C ALA A 245 -9.24 -9.23 -7.21
N PRO A 246 -9.14 -8.65 -8.41
CA PRO A 246 -9.73 -9.26 -9.58
C PRO A 246 -8.95 -10.50 -9.99
N PHE A 247 -9.63 -11.65 -9.97
CA PHE A 247 -9.01 -12.90 -10.34
C PHE A 247 -9.06 -13.11 -11.87
N ARG A 248 -7.91 -13.42 -12.46
CA ARG A 248 -7.85 -14.20 -13.70
C ARG A 248 -7.25 -15.56 -13.37
N GLY A 249 -8.10 -16.53 -13.06
CA GLY A 249 -7.67 -17.91 -12.88
C GLY A 249 -7.25 -18.52 -14.22
N ARG A 250 -6.09 -19.18 -14.24
CA ARG A 250 -5.82 -20.24 -15.23
C ARG A 250 -6.26 -21.54 -14.58
N THR A 251 -7.40 -22.07 -15.01
CA THR A 251 -7.84 -23.42 -14.62
C THR A 251 -6.84 -24.43 -15.18
N GLY A 252 -6.01 -25.00 -14.31
CA GLY A 252 -5.35 -26.27 -14.59
C GLY A 252 -6.31 -27.38 -14.19
N THR A 253 -6.94 -28.03 -15.17
CA THR A 253 -7.52 -29.35 -14.97
C THR A 253 -6.39 -30.35 -14.74
N VAL A 254 -6.45 -31.07 -13.62
CA VAL A 254 -5.89 -32.43 -13.51
C VAL A 254 -7.07 -33.38 -13.54
#